data_AF-A0A966R9S5-F1
#
_entry.id   AF-A0A966R9S5-F1
#
_cell.length_a   1.000
_cell.length_b   1.000
_cell.length_c   1.000
_cell.angle_alpha   90.00
_cell.angle_beta   90.00
_cell.angle_gamma   90.00
#
_symmetry.space_group_name_H-M   'P 1'
#
loop_
_entity.id
_entity.type
_entity.pdbx_description
1 polymer ?
#
loop_
_entity_poly.entity_id
_entity_poly.type
_entity_poly.pdbx_seq_one_letter_code
_entity_poly.pdbx_strand_id
1 'polypeptide(L)'
;MKYLWDAYGWHIILFGGLAVLLVLGITNLLRGRMGTTGSTWGKIFEALWMPSPSSSPPRFGTLPPSRPQGSSKGEARCREFLEFTFGKRFEKTRPSFLINPVTNQTLELDCYNEDLRLAVEYNGEQHYRFNKMMHQNSRDGFRNLQYRDHVKKELCERYGIHLIVVPYTVSEDDIPSFLYARLKAAGYIHPSLVLSSVSS
;
A
#
# COMPACT_ATOMS: atom_id res chain seq x y z
N MET A 1 35.91 -32.09 -32.18
CA MET A 1 35.55 -30.94 -31.33
C MET A 1 35.12 -29.71 -32.15
N LYS A 2 35.95 -29.16 -33.06
CA LYS A 2 35.57 -28.01 -33.93
C LYS A 2 34.31 -28.26 -34.79
N TYR A 3 34.22 -29.43 -35.43
CA TYR A 3 33.09 -29.80 -36.30
C TYR A 3 31.72 -29.79 -35.58
N LEU A 4 31.68 -30.19 -34.31
CA LEU A 4 30.44 -30.18 -33.52
C LEU A 4 30.00 -28.75 -33.17
N TRP A 5 30.95 -27.84 -32.97
CA TRP A 5 30.66 -26.42 -32.71
C TRP A 5 30.21 -25.70 -33.98
N ASP A 6 30.83 -25.97 -35.13
CA ASP A 6 30.46 -25.33 -36.40
C ASP A 6 29.07 -25.79 -36.88
N ALA A 7 28.69 -27.05 -36.61
CA ALA A 7 27.38 -27.59 -36.97
C ALA A 7 26.26 -27.21 -36.00
N TYR A 8 26.54 -27.16 -34.68
CA TYR A 8 25.49 -27.04 -33.65
C TYR A 8 25.67 -25.88 -32.67
N GLY A 9 26.75 -25.10 -32.77
CA GLY A 9 27.05 -24.00 -31.83
C GLY A 9 25.94 -22.94 -31.77
N TRP A 10 25.36 -22.57 -32.92
CA TRP A 10 24.22 -21.65 -32.98
C TRP A 10 22.97 -22.22 -32.31
N HIS A 11 22.70 -23.52 -32.47
CA HIS A 11 21.58 -24.19 -31.79
C HIS A 11 21.77 -24.23 -30.28
N ILE A 12 22.99 -24.49 -29.80
CA ILE A 12 23.31 -24.50 -28.36
C ILE A 12 23.08 -23.11 -27.74
N ILE A 13 23.50 -22.04 -28.42
CA ILE A 13 23.27 -20.66 -27.95
C ILE A 13 21.77 -20.33 -27.94
N LEU A 14 21.04 -20.72 -28.99
CA LEU A 14 19.62 -20.40 -29.14
C LEU A 14 18.76 -21.16 -28.11
N PHE A 15 19.00 -22.46 -27.93
CA PHE A 15 18.31 -23.27 -26.92
C PHE A 15 18.74 -22.90 -25.50
N GLY A 16 20.02 -22.58 -25.27
CA GLY A 16 20.51 -22.08 -23.99
C GLY A 16 19.87 -20.74 -23.60
N GLY A 17 19.79 -19.79 -24.53
CA GLY A 17 19.12 -18.50 -24.34
C GLY A 17 17.62 -18.66 -24.07
N LEU A 18 16.94 -19.52 -24.83
CA LEU A 18 15.52 -19.81 -24.61
C LEU A 18 15.28 -20.44 -23.24
N ALA A 19 16.13 -21.38 -22.81
CA ALA A 19 16.03 -22.01 -21.48
C ALA A 19 16.22 -20.99 -20.36
N VAL A 20 17.19 -20.07 -20.48
CA VAL A 20 17.39 -18.97 -19.52
C VAL A 20 16.17 -18.06 -19.47
N LEU A 21 15.60 -17.67 -20.61
CA LEU A 21 14.38 -16.85 -20.65
C LEU A 21 13.17 -17.59 -20.07
N LEU A 22 13.08 -18.91 -20.24
CA LEU A 22 12.02 -19.74 -19.68
C LEU A 22 12.16 -19.87 -18.16
N VAL A 23 13.39 -20.07 -17.65
CA VAL A 23 13.68 -20.07 -16.20
C VAL A 23 13.45 -18.68 -15.58
N LEU A 24 13.87 -17.59 -16.25
CA LEU A 24 13.58 -16.22 -15.81
C LEU A 24 12.07 -15.91 -15.85
N GLY A 25 11.36 -16.41 -16.86
CA GLY A 25 9.91 -16.33 -16.97
C GLY A 25 9.20 -17.08 -15.85
N ILE A 26 9.60 -18.33 -15.58
CA ILE A 26 9.06 -19.15 -14.49
C ILE A 26 9.38 -18.53 -13.12
N THR A 27 10.61 -18.07 -12.90
CA THR A 27 10.99 -17.42 -11.62
C THR A 27 10.24 -16.11 -11.41
N ASN A 28 10.01 -15.30 -12.45
CA ASN A 28 9.16 -14.11 -12.37
C ASN A 28 7.67 -14.46 -12.17
N LEU A 29 7.18 -15.54 -12.78
CA LEU A 29 5.81 -16.03 -12.60
C LEU A 29 5.58 -16.58 -11.18
N LEU A 30 6.57 -17.27 -10.61
CA LEU A 30 6.54 -17.76 -9.22
C LEU A 30 6.71 -16.63 -8.20
N ARG A 31 7.50 -15.58 -8.52
CA ARG A 31 7.58 -14.34 -7.70
C ARG A 31 6.26 -13.56 -7.68
N GLY A 32 5.39 -13.72 -8.68
CA GLY A 32 4.07 -13.10 -8.77
C GLY A 32 3.01 -13.66 -7.81
N ARG A 33 3.36 -14.59 -6.93
CA ARG A 33 2.42 -15.25 -6.00
C ARG A 33 2.94 -15.23 -4.56
N MET A 34 3.28 -14.04 -4.06
CA MET A 34 3.35 -13.84 -2.60
C MET A 34 1.93 -13.62 -2.07
N GLY A 35 1.25 -14.73 -1.82
CA GLY A 35 0.07 -14.82 -1.00
C GLY A 35 0.26 -15.94 0.01
N THR A 36 0.08 -15.59 1.29
CA THR A 36 -0.23 -16.45 2.44
C THR A 36 0.80 -17.49 2.92
N THR A 37 1.66 -17.05 3.85
CA THR A 37 1.69 -17.64 5.21
C THR A 37 1.76 -16.46 6.17
N GLY A 38 0.89 -16.44 7.19
CA GLY A 38 0.65 -15.28 8.08
C GLY A 38 1.93 -14.51 8.37
N SER A 39 2.03 -13.33 7.76
CA SER A 39 3.25 -12.55 7.72
C SER A 39 3.78 -12.36 9.15
N THR A 40 5.10 -12.47 9.34
CA THR A 40 5.73 -12.25 10.66
C THR A 40 5.26 -10.95 11.29
N TRP A 41 5.05 -9.92 10.47
CA TRP A 41 4.44 -8.66 10.87
C TRP A 41 2.96 -8.75 11.18
N GLY A 42 2.15 -9.55 10.47
CA GLY A 42 0.78 -9.86 10.87
C GLY A 42 0.70 -10.46 12.28
N LYS A 43 1.57 -11.43 12.60
CA LYS A 43 1.63 -12.04 13.95
C LYS A 43 2.17 -11.08 15.01
N ILE A 44 3.23 -10.33 14.71
CA ILE A 44 3.78 -9.30 15.60
C ILE A 44 2.72 -8.23 15.85
N PHE A 45 2.04 -7.79 14.80
CA PHE A 45 0.98 -6.80 14.88
C PHE A 45 -0.21 -7.35 15.67
N GLU A 46 -0.70 -8.55 15.40
CA GLU A 46 -1.77 -9.18 16.20
C GLU A 46 -1.37 -9.28 17.68
N ALA A 47 -0.16 -9.73 17.98
CA ALA A 47 0.35 -9.81 19.36
C ALA A 47 0.45 -8.44 20.04
N LEU A 48 0.76 -7.37 19.29
CA LEU A 48 0.84 -5.99 19.80
C LEU A 48 -0.53 -5.30 19.87
N TRP A 49 -1.46 -5.64 18.98
CA TRP A 49 -2.76 -4.98 18.77
C TRP A 49 -3.91 -5.64 19.52
N MET A 50 -3.80 -6.93 19.81
CA MET A 50 -4.82 -7.69 20.54
C MET A 50 -4.22 -8.21 21.85
N PRO A 51 -3.87 -7.31 22.80
CA PRO A 51 -3.58 -7.74 24.15
C PRO A 51 -4.80 -8.51 24.68
N SER A 52 -4.55 -9.69 25.25
CA SER A 52 -5.53 -10.40 26.06
C SER A 52 -6.19 -9.40 27.04
N PRO A 53 -7.49 -9.51 27.36
CA PRO A 53 -8.21 -8.51 28.17
C PRO A 53 -7.60 -8.23 29.57
N SER A 54 -6.57 -8.98 29.97
CA SER A 54 -5.80 -8.78 31.21
C SER A 54 -4.46 -8.05 31.06
N SER A 55 -3.99 -7.73 29.85
CA SER A 55 -2.72 -7.00 29.64
C SER A 55 -2.95 -5.52 29.35
N SER A 56 -2.39 -4.67 30.20
CA SER A 56 -2.36 -3.21 30.01
C SER A 56 -1.72 -2.88 28.66
N PRO A 57 -2.35 -2.04 27.81
CA PRO A 57 -1.76 -1.66 26.53
C PRO A 57 -0.42 -0.94 26.74
N PRO A 58 0.54 -1.09 25.80
CA PRO A 58 1.82 -0.38 25.88
C PRO A 58 1.56 1.13 25.91
N ARG A 59 2.20 1.84 26.85
CA ARG A 59 2.07 3.30 27.03
C ARG A 59 2.85 4.06 25.96
N PHE A 60 2.46 3.94 24.70
CA PHE A 60 2.73 4.96 23.70
C PHE A 60 1.52 5.88 23.70
N GLY A 61 1.74 7.19 23.87
CA GLY A 61 0.71 8.19 24.18
C GLY A 61 -0.64 7.87 23.55
N THR A 62 -1.62 7.55 24.39
CA THR A 62 -2.94 7.07 23.97
C THR A 62 -3.68 8.20 23.28
N LEU A 63 -3.44 8.33 21.99
CA LEU A 63 -4.36 8.91 21.06
C LEU A 63 -5.66 8.08 21.14
N PRO A 64 -6.81 8.65 21.56
CA PRO A 64 -8.05 7.89 21.63
C PRO A 64 -8.32 7.24 20.26
N PRO A 65 -8.86 6.00 20.22
CA PRO A 65 -9.19 5.33 18.98
C PRO A 65 -10.28 6.14 18.26
N SER A 66 -9.87 6.99 17.33
CA SER A 66 -10.79 7.68 16.43
C SER A 66 -10.96 6.78 15.22
N ARG A 67 -11.93 5.87 15.27
CA ARG A 67 -12.53 5.38 14.04
C ARG A 67 -13.49 6.48 13.57
N PRO A 68 -13.14 7.31 12.56
CA PRO A 68 -14.13 8.19 11.98
C PRO A 68 -15.30 7.34 11.46
N GLN A 69 -16.52 7.74 11.83
CA GLN A 69 -17.74 7.08 11.36
C GLN A 69 -17.73 7.04 9.83
N GLY A 70 -18.03 5.88 9.23
CA GLY A 70 -18.09 5.71 7.78
C GLY A 70 -16.78 5.32 7.08
N SER A 71 -15.70 5.01 7.81
CA SER A 71 -14.49 4.41 7.22
C SER A 71 -14.64 2.91 6.94
N SER A 72 -14.13 2.45 5.80
CA SER A 72 -14.05 1.01 5.52
C SER A 72 -13.06 0.31 6.46
N LYS A 73 -13.17 -1.02 6.61
CA LYS A 73 -12.23 -1.79 7.44
C LYS A 73 -10.77 -1.62 6.97
N GLY A 74 -10.54 -1.59 5.65
CA GLY A 74 -9.23 -1.34 5.07
C GLY A 74 -8.68 0.05 5.39
N GLU A 75 -9.50 1.11 5.28
CA GLU A 75 -9.10 2.46 5.70
C GLU A 75 -8.77 2.52 7.19
N ALA A 76 -9.61 1.93 8.04
CA ALA A 76 -9.37 1.87 9.48
C ALA A 76 -8.04 1.18 9.76
N ARG A 77 -7.78 0.05 9.09
CA ARG A 77 -6.56 -0.72 9.24
C ARG A 77 -5.30 0.02 8.81
N CYS A 78 -5.36 0.74 7.69
CA CYS A 78 -4.28 1.62 7.25
C CYS A 78 -3.95 2.67 8.32
N ARG A 79 -4.98 3.36 8.83
CA ARG A 79 -4.83 4.39 9.86
C ARG A 79 -4.21 3.83 11.13
N GLU A 80 -4.78 2.74 11.65
CA GLU A 80 -4.30 2.05 12.86
C GLU A 80 -2.80 1.74 12.76
N PHE A 81 -2.35 1.17 11.63
CA PHE A 81 -0.95 0.85 11.41
C PHE A 81 -0.06 2.11 11.33
N LEU A 82 -0.50 3.16 10.65
CA LEU A 82 0.26 4.41 10.50
C LEU A 82 0.39 5.14 11.84
N GLU A 83 -0.70 5.30 12.58
CA GLU A 83 -0.69 5.94 13.90
C GLU A 83 0.19 5.18 14.89
N PHE A 84 0.15 3.84 14.85
CA PHE A 84 1.06 2.99 15.62
C PHE A 84 2.53 3.19 15.23
N THR A 85 2.82 3.20 13.93
CA THR A 85 4.20 3.27 13.42
C THR A 85 4.86 4.61 13.71
N PHE A 86 4.10 5.70 13.64
CA PHE A 86 4.65 7.06 13.75
C PHE A 86 4.32 7.77 15.05
N GLY A 87 3.38 7.27 15.86
CA GLY A 87 2.88 7.97 17.04
C GLY A 87 2.21 9.31 16.73
N LYS A 88 1.76 9.50 15.47
CA LYS A 88 1.13 10.72 14.96
C LYS A 88 -0.26 10.41 14.43
N ARG A 89 -1.14 11.42 14.39
CA ARG A 89 -2.47 11.28 13.79
C ARG A 89 -2.42 11.18 12.26
N PHE A 90 -3.26 10.31 11.71
CA PHE A 90 -3.50 10.20 10.28
C PHE A 90 -4.99 10.41 10.01
N GLU A 91 -5.36 11.67 9.83
CA GLU A 91 -6.76 12.07 9.75
C GLU A 91 -7.30 11.91 8.33
N LYS A 92 -8.61 11.68 8.26
CA LYS A 92 -9.37 11.80 7.02
C LYS A 92 -9.65 13.27 6.80
N THR A 93 -9.06 13.87 5.77
CA THR A 93 -9.11 15.33 5.58
C THR A 93 -9.34 15.72 4.13
N ARG A 94 -9.79 16.95 3.92
CA ARG A 94 -9.98 17.60 2.61
C ARG A 94 -9.06 18.80 2.51
N PRO A 95 -7.77 18.59 2.19
CA PRO A 95 -6.82 19.69 2.16
C PRO A 95 -7.24 20.76 1.14
N SER A 96 -7.01 22.03 1.47
CA SER A 96 -7.42 23.16 0.63
C SER A 96 -6.77 23.16 -0.76
N PHE A 97 -5.61 22.52 -0.92
CA PHE A 97 -4.95 22.36 -2.22
C PHE A 97 -5.54 21.25 -3.08
N LEU A 98 -6.30 20.32 -2.49
CA LEU A 98 -6.77 19.11 -3.16
C LEU A 98 -8.13 19.36 -3.83
N ILE A 99 -8.15 20.28 -4.80
CA ILE A 99 -9.37 20.70 -5.51
C ILE A 99 -9.41 20.05 -6.88
N ASN A 100 -10.56 19.46 -7.23
CA ASN A 100 -10.80 18.97 -8.58
C ASN A 100 -10.89 20.16 -9.55
N PRO A 101 -10.01 20.25 -10.57
CA PRO A 101 -9.94 21.42 -11.44
C PRO A 101 -11.15 21.58 -12.36
N VAL A 102 -11.93 20.52 -12.57
CA VAL A 102 -13.13 20.55 -13.44
C VAL A 102 -14.38 20.93 -12.65
N THR A 103 -14.57 20.34 -11.48
CA THR A 103 -15.79 20.57 -10.68
C THR A 103 -15.63 21.64 -9.61
N ASN A 104 -14.39 22.10 -9.38
CA ASN A 104 -14.00 23.01 -8.30
C ASN A 104 -14.38 22.50 -6.88
N GLN A 105 -14.58 21.19 -6.73
CA GLN A 105 -14.90 20.56 -5.45
C GLN A 105 -13.63 20.03 -4.77
N THR A 106 -13.57 20.14 -3.44
CA THR A 106 -12.49 19.55 -2.65
C THR A 106 -12.61 18.03 -2.64
N LEU A 107 -11.49 17.36 -2.93
CA LEU A 107 -11.30 15.93 -2.75
C LEU A 107 -10.81 15.66 -1.33
N GLU A 108 -10.79 14.40 -0.96
CA GLU A 108 -10.50 13.93 0.40
C GLU A 108 -9.38 12.90 0.37
N LEU A 109 -8.54 12.88 1.40
CA LEU A 109 -7.55 11.85 1.68
C LEU A 109 -8.01 10.99 2.86
N ASP A 110 -7.93 9.67 2.73
CA ASP A 110 -8.37 8.74 3.80
C ASP A 110 -7.51 8.85 5.06
N CYS A 111 -6.18 8.88 4.89
CA CYS A 111 -5.20 8.97 5.97
C CYS A 111 -4.11 9.96 5.56
N TYR A 112 -4.03 11.14 6.18
CA TYR A 112 -3.01 12.12 5.89
C TYR A 112 -2.37 12.68 7.15
N ASN A 113 -1.05 12.85 7.09
CA ASN A 113 -0.27 13.58 8.09
C ASN A 113 0.56 14.67 7.40
N GLU A 114 0.34 15.91 7.81
CA GLU A 114 0.99 17.08 7.20
C GLU A 114 2.50 17.14 7.49
N ASP A 115 2.91 16.89 8.74
CA ASP A 115 4.33 16.93 9.13
C ASP A 115 5.18 15.92 8.34
N LEU A 116 4.64 14.72 8.13
CA LEU A 116 5.31 13.65 7.39
C LEU A 116 5.17 13.82 5.87
N ARG A 117 4.34 14.77 5.41
CA ARG A 117 3.97 14.91 3.99
C ARG A 117 3.56 13.55 3.39
N LEU A 118 2.79 12.78 4.14
CA LEU A 118 2.46 11.38 3.80
C LEU A 118 0.95 11.20 3.79
N ALA A 119 0.44 10.66 2.68
CA ALA A 119 -0.95 10.28 2.52
C ALA A 119 -1.05 8.78 2.17
N VAL A 120 -2.07 8.12 2.70
CA VAL A 120 -2.44 6.74 2.36
C VAL A 120 -3.91 6.67 2.03
N GLU A 121 -4.23 6.01 0.92
CA GLU A 121 -5.59 5.76 0.42
C GLU A 121 -5.85 4.26 0.35
N TYR A 122 -7.04 3.82 0.76
CA TYR A 122 -7.45 2.43 0.56
C TYR A 122 -8.50 2.36 -0.56
N ASN A 123 -8.09 1.86 -1.72
CA ASN A 123 -8.94 1.82 -2.90
C ASN A 123 -9.70 0.49 -2.96
N GLY A 124 -11.02 0.54 -2.77
CA GLY A 124 -11.93 -0.58 -2.95
C GLY A 124 -12.02 -1.08 -4.40
N GLU A 125 -12.71 -2.21 -4.63
CA GLU A 125 -12.86 -2.82 -5.98
C GLU A 125 -13.48 -1.85 -7.00
N GLN A 126 -14.35 -0.94 -6.55
CA GLN A 126 -14.98 0.07 -7.40
C GLN A 126 -13.98 0.98 -8.14
N HIS A 127 -12.76 1.17 -7.62
CA HIS A 127 -11.72 1.97 -8.29
C HIS A 127 -11.11 1.25 -9.50
N TYR A 128 -11.22 -0.08 -9.55
CA TYR A 128 -10.55 -0.91 -10.55
C TYR A 128 -11.52 -1.54 -11.53
N ARG A 129 -12.76 -1.79 -11.11
CA ARG A 129 -13.76 -2.51 -11.91
C ARG A 129 -15.10 -1.81 -11.89
N PHE A 130 -15.68 -1.67 -13.08
CA PHE A 130 -17.04 -1.19 -13.22
C PHE A 130 -18.03 -2.19 -12.61
N ASN A 131 -18.62 -1.81 -11.48
CA ASN A 131 -19.78 -2.47 -10.88
C ASN A 131 -21.04 -1.61 -11.08
N LYS A 132 -22.09 -2.17 -11.69
CA LYS A 132 -23.36 -1.48 -11.97
C LYS A 132 -24.02 -0.90 -10.72
N MET A 133 -24.00 -1.62 -9.60
CA MET A 133 -24.62 -1.15 -8.35
C MET A 133 -23.83 0.01 -7.75
N MET A 134 -22.49 -0.12 -7.67
CA MET A 134 -21.61 0.89 -7.06
C MET A 134 -21.46 2.16 -7.92
N HIS A 135 -21.64 2.05 -9.23
CA HIS A 135 -21.56 3.17 -10.15
C HIS A 135 -22.92 3.65 -10.68
N GLN A 136 -24.03 3.27 -10.01
CA GLN A 136 -25.38 3.73 -10.36
C GLN A 136 -25.72 3.49 -11.85
N ASN A 137 -25.31 2.35 -12.39
CA ASN A 137 -25.39 1.97 -13.80
C ASN A 137 -24.67 2.90 -14.79
N SER A 138 -23.84 3.84 -14.32
CA SER A 138 -23.16 4.83 -15.14
C SER A 138 -21.67 4.51 -15.30
N ARG A 139 -21.26 4.21 -16.53
CA ARG A 139 -19.82 4.11 -16.86
C ARG A 139 -19.09 5.42 -16.64
N ASP A 140 -19.78 6.55 -16.78
CA ASP A 140 -19.20 7.86 -16.52
C ASP A 140 -18.95 8.08 -15.02
N GLY A 141 -19.76 7.48 -14.15
CA GLY A 141 -19.47 7.43 -12.70
C GLY A 141 -18.14 6.74 -12.39
N PHE A 142 -17.86 5.62 -13.03
CA PHE A 142 -16.57 4.91 -12.89
C PHE A 142 -15.41 5.72 -13.47
N ARG A 143 -15.57 6.30 -14.67
CA ARG A 143 -14.55 7.18 -15.26
C ARG A 143 -14.26 8.39 -14.38
N ASN A 144 -15.29 8.99 -13.78
CA ASN A 144 -15.14 10.10 -12.86
C ASN A 144 -14.39 9.68 -11.59
N LEU A 145 -14.61 8.47 -11.09
CA LEU A 145 -13.85 7.93 -9.96
C LEU A 145 -12.35 7.79 -10.32
N GLN A 146 -12.05 7.18 -11.47
CA GLN A 146 -10.67 7.06 -11.96
C GLN A 146 -10.01 8.42 -12.20
N TYR A 147 -10.76 9.38 -12.73
CA TYR A 147 -10.30 10.75 -12.91
C TYR A 147 -9.96 11.43 -11.59
N ARG A 148 -10.82 11.28 -10.56
CA ARG A 148 -10.55 11.81 -9.22
C ARG A 148 -9.28 11.20 -8.61
N ASP A 149 -9.07 9.90 -8.76
CA ASP A 149 -7.84 9.22 -8.29
C ASP A 149 -6.60 9.77 -9.00
N HIS A 150 -6.69 10.03 -10.31
CA HIS A 150 -5.62 10.66 -11.07
C HIS A 150 -5.31 12.07 -10.57
N VAL A 151 -6.33 12.91 -10.40
CA VAL A 151 -6.18 14.28 -9.88
C VAL A 151 -5.59 14.27 -8.47
N LYS A 152 -6.03 13.38 -7.59
CA LYS A 152 -5.45 13.22 -6.25
C LYS A 152 -3.94 12.98 -6.35
N LYS A 153 -3.54 12.01 -7.17
CA LYS A 153 -2.13 11.65 -7.34
C LYS A 153 -1.31 12.84 -7.84
N GLU A 154 -1.78 13.52 -8.88
CA GLU A 154 -1.08 14.67 -9.47
C GLU A 154 -0.93 15.82 -8.47
N LEU A 155 -2.00 16.14 -7.73
CA LEU A 155 -1.96 17.21 -6.74
C LEU A 155 -1.09 16.84 -5.55
N CYS A 156 -1.15 15.61 -5.04
CA CYS A 156 -0.23 15.17 -3.99
C CYS A 156 1.23 15.32 -4.44
N GLU A 157 1.58 14.86 -5.64
CA GLU A 157 2.93 14.99 -6.19
C GLU A 157 3.36 16.46 -6.30
N ARG A 158 2.50 17.31 -6.86
CA ARG A 158 2.76 18.75 -7.01
C ARG A 158 3.02 19.45 -5.68
N TYR A 159 2.32 19.06 -4.62
CA TYR A 159 2.45 19.64 -3.29
C TYR A 159 3.48 18.92 -2.40
N GLY A 160 4.28 18.01 -2.98
CA GLY A 160 5.35 17.30 -2.27
C GLY A 160 4.84 16.30 -1.23
N ILE A 161 3.64 15.75 -1.44
CA ILE A 161 3.00 14.76 -0.57
C ILE A 161 3.19 13.38 -1.19
N HIS A 162 3.81 12.48 -0.44
CA HIS A 162 3.95 11.09 -0.86
C HIS A 162 2.62 10.35 -0.66
N LEU A 163 2.01 9.92 -1.77
CA LEU A 163 0.74 9.19 -1.75
C LEU A 163 0.96 7.69 -1.96
N ILE A 164 0.60 6.87 -0.98
CA ILE A 164 0.60 5.40 -1.09
C ILE A 164 -0.84 4.92 -1.25
N VAL A 165 -1.11 4.20 -2.34
CA VAL A 165 -2.42 3.58 -2.57
C VAL A 165 -2.36 2.10 -2.21
N VAL A 166 -3.23 1.68 -1.30
CA VAL A 166 -3.44 0.28 -0.90
C VAL A 166 -4.63 -0.28 -1.69
N PRO A 167 -4.43 -1.23 -2.61
CA PRO A 167 -5.52 -1.81 -3.36
C PRO A 167 -6.33 -2.81 -2.51
N TYR A 168 -7.63 -2.95 -2.80
CA TYR A 168 -8.52 -3.93 -2.16
C TYR A 168 -8.07 -5.39 -2.24
N THR A 169 -7.13 -5.70 -3.12
CA THR A 169 -6.53 -7.04 -3.24
C THR A 169 -5.61 -7.37 -2.07
N VAL A 170 -5.22 -6.37 -1.27
CA VAL A 170 -4.47 -6.57 -0.02
C VAL A 170 -5.48 -6.83 1.10
N SER A 171 -5.39 -8.01 1.70
CA SER A 171 -6.26 -8.38 2.83
C SER A 171 -5.98 -7.47 4.05
N GLU A 172 -6.96 -7.31 4.94
CA GLU A 172 -6.81 -6.50 6.16
C GLU A 172 -5.59 -6.95 7.02
N ASP A 173 -5.30 -8.25 7.02
CA ASP A 173 -4.17 -8.83 7.74
C ASP A 173 -2.82 -8.53 7.08
N ASP A 174 -2.81 -8.35 5.76
CA ASP A 174 -1.61 -8.05 4.97
C ASP A 174 -1.34 -6.54 4.82
N ILE A 175 -2.31 -5.67 5.14
CA ILE A 175 -2.15 -4.20 5.08
C ILE A 175 -0.90 -3.72 5.84
N PRO A 176 -0.66 -4.14 7.10
CA PRO A 176 0.56 -3.75 7.83
C PRO A 176 1.84 -4.10 7.09
N SER A 177 1.95 -5.32 6.58
CA SER A 177 3.13 -5.78 5.83
C SER A 177 3.32 -5.01 4.52
N PHE A 178 2.22 -4.77 3.80
CA PHE A 178 2.25 -3.97 2.57
C PHE A 178 2.72 -2.55 2.83
N LEU A 179 2.12 -1.87 3.83
CA LEU A 179 2.47 -0.51 4.18
C LEU A 179 3.91 -0.41 4.69
N TYR A 180 4.34 -1.34 5.56
CA TYR A 180 5.72 -1.38 6.05
C TYR A 180 6.73 -1.42 4.88
N ALA A 181 6.51 -2.30 3.91
CA ALA A 181 7.39 -2.42 2.74
C ALA A 181 7.43 -1.13 1.92
N ARG A 182 6.27 -0.49 1.70
CA ARG A 182 6.16 0.77 0.93
C ARG A 182 6.81 1.94 1.67
N LEU A 183 6.54 2.08 2.97
CA LEU A 183 7.09 3.13 3.82
C LEU A 183 8.61 3.00 3.96
N LYS A 184 9.11 1.78 4.11
CA LYS A 184 10.56 1.51 4.11
C LYS A 184 11.20 1.88 2.78
N ALA A 185 10.60 1.48 1.66
CA ALA A 185 11.11 1.83 0.33
C ALA A 185 11.09 3.35 0.07
N ALA A 186 10.11 4.06 0.63
CA ALA A 186 9.99 5.51 0.57
C ALA A 186 10.86 6.25 1.60
N GLY A 187 11.60 5.55 2.46
CA GLY A 187 12.53 6.15 3.43
C GLY A 187 11.90 6.63 4.74
N TYR A 188 10.61 6.36 4.98
CA TYR A 188 9.92 6.75 6.21
C TYR A 188 10.30 5.88 7.42
N ILE A 189 10.73 4.64 7.18
CA ILE A 189 11.14 3.70 8.22
C ILE A 189 12.61 3.42 8.04
N HIS A 190 13.44 4.00 8.93
CA HIS A 190 14.88 3.77 8.93
C HIS A 190 15.26 2.68 9.93
N PRO A 191 16.17 1.73 9.60
CA PRO A 191 16.60 0.68 10.52
C PRO A 191 17.19 1.20 11.84
N SER A 192 17.71 2.43 11.84
CA SER A 192 18.35 3.07 12.99
C SER A 192 17.37 3.56 14.08
N LEU A 193 16.08 3.70 13.78
CA LEU A 193 15.07 4.14 14.77
C LEU A 193 14.58 3.02 15.69
N VAL A 194 14.87 1.76 15.37
CA VAL A 194 14.49 0.59 16.18
C VAL A 194 15.41 0.42 17.40
N LEU A 195 16.62 0.97 17.38
CA LEU A 195 17.60 0.82 18.48
C LEU A 195 17.48 1.90 19.57
N SER A 196 16.84 3.03 19.28
CA SER A 196 16.68 4.12 20.26
C SER A 196 15.53 3.92 21.24
N SER A 197 14.55 3.05 20.94
CA SER A 197 13.39 2.79 21.81
C SER A 197 13.58 1.61 22.77
N VAL A 198 14.67 0.85 22.63
CA VAL A 198 14.99 -0.29 23.53
C VAL A 198 16.04 0.10 24.58
N SER A 199 16.56 1.33 24.51
CA SER A 199 17.64 1.82 25.39
C SER A 199 17.22 2.94 26.34
N SER A 200 15.91 3.15 26.57
CA SER A 200 15.39 4.14 27.55
C SER A 200 14.46 3.49 28.56
#